data_AF-S8CFR2-F1
#
_entry.id   AF-S8CFR2-F1
#
_cell.length_a   1.000
_cell.length_b   1.000
_cell.length_c   1.000
_cell.angle_alpha   90.00
_cell.angle_beta   90.00
_cell.angle_gamma   90.00
#
_symmetry.space_group_name_H-M   'P 1'
#
loop_
_entity.id
_entity.type
_entity.pdbx_description
1 polymer ?
#
loop_
_entity_poly.entity_id
_entity_poly.type
_entity_poly.pdbx_seq_one_letter_code
_entity_poly.pdbx_strand_id
1 'polypeptide(L)'
;LPQPSSARERRSRNKIPPEDYLTNRDGVRYYDLVEGKGLTAEKGSKVQVHFDCIYRGITAVSSRESKILAGNRIIAQPYEFRVGEMPGRERKREFVDNPNGLFSAQAAPKPPKAVYTLVEGMKVGGKRTVIVTPEAGYGSKGMNEIPPGAEFELNIELLQVIQPA
;
A
#
# COMPACT_ATOMS: atom_id res chain seq x y z
N LEU A 1 24.16 12.70 35.56
CA LEU A 1 23.37 11.50 35.18
C LEU A 1 23.37 11.41 33.67
N PRO A 2 23.92 10.34 33.04
CA PRO A 2 23.85 10.19 31.60
C PRO A 2 22.41 9.85 31.19
N GLN A 3 21.89 10.55 30.19
CA GLN A 3 20.55 10.30 29.66
C GLN A 3 20.53 8.91 28.99
N PRO A 4 19.52 8.06 29.25
CA PRO A 4 19.43 6.77 28.57
C PRO A 4 19.28 7.01 27.07
N SER A 5 20.18 6.41 26.30
CA SER A 5 20.21 6.53 24.85
C SER A 5 18.89 6.01 24.25
N SER A 6 18.28 6.85 23.41
CA SER A 6 17.12 6.55 22.55
C SER A 6 17.33 5.38 21.57
N ALA A 7 18.47 4.70 21.64
CA ALA A 7 18.80 3.53 20.85
C ALA A 7 18.10 2.25 21.34
N ARG A 8 17.71 2.17 22.63
CA ARG A 8 17.09 0.96 23.20
C ARG A 8 15.59 0.85 22.95
N GLU A 9 14.94 1.95 22.54
CA GLU A 9 13.50 2.00 22.21
C GLU A 9 13.21 1.70 20.73
N ARG A 10 14.18 1.11 20.00
CA ARG A 10 14.00 0.72 18.58
C ARG A 10 13.59 -0.74 18.38
N ARG A 11 13.29 -1.47 19.45
CA ARG A 11 13.04 -2.93 19.42
C ARG A 11 11.75 -3.39 20.08
N SER A 12 10.86 -2.50 20.50
CA SER A 12 9.47 -2.92 20.67
C SER A 12 8.85 -2.96 19.28
N ARG A 13 8.57 -4.17 18.81
CA ARG A 13 7.47 -4.41 17.88
C ARG A 13 6.24 -3.86 18.61
N ASN A 14 5.99 -2.55 18.52
CA ASN A 14 4.83 -1.93 19.14
C ASN A 14 3.65 -2.56 18.42
N LYS A 15 3.12 -3.62 19.05
CA LYS A 15 1.86 -4.22 18.69
C LYS A 15 0.86 -3.10 18.96
N ILE A 16 0.50 -2.37 17.90
CA ILE A 16 -0.43 -1.25 17.98
C ILE A 16 -1.66 -1.82 18.71
N PRO A 17 -2.07 -1.20 19.84
CA PRO A 17 -3.15 -1.77 20.60
C PRO A 17 -4.41 -1.70 19.72
N PRO A 18 -5.28 -2.73 19.77
CA PRO A 18 -6.42 -2.85 18.87
C PRO A 18 -7.43 -1.68 18.99
N GLU A 19 -7.37 -0.91 20.08
CA GLU A 19 -8.19 0.28 20.35
C GLU A 19 -7.81 1.51 19.52
N ASP A 20 -6.54 1.62 19.09
CA ASP A 20 -6.06 2.73 18.26
C ASP A 20 -6.46 2.55 16.78
N TYR A 21 -6.96 1.37 16.40
CA TYR A 21 -7.39 1.12 15.03
C TYR A 21 -8.72 1.81 14.73
N LEU A 22 -8.67 2.74 13.79
CA LEU A 22 -9.85 3.35 13.20
C LEU A 22 -10.51 2.37 12.23
N THR A 23 -11.84 2.34 12.20
CA THR A 23 -12.60 1.51 11.26
C THR A 23 -13.10 2.37 10.11
N ASN A 24 -12.75 2.00 8.88
CA ASN A 24 -13.29 2.66 7.68
C ASN A 24 -14.68 2.13 7.32
N ARG A 25 -15.39 2.81 6.41
CA ARG A 25 -16.74 2.46 5.91
C ARG A 25 -16.84 1.02 5.38
N ASP A 26 -15.76 0.47 4.83
CA ASP A 26 -15.68 -0.92 4.37
C ASP A 26 -15.45 -1.94 5.50
N GLY A 27 -15.50 -1.55 6.78
CA GLY A 27 -15.25 -2.42 7.94
C GLY A 27 -13.78 -2.78 8.15
N VAL A 28 -12.88 -2.14 7.40
CA VAL A 28 -11.43 -2.37 7.46
C VAL A 28 -10.81 -1.50 8.55
N ARG A 29 -9.97 -2.11 9.38
CA ARG A 29 -9.27 -1.44 10.47
C ARG A 29 -7.93 -0.88 10.00
N TYR A 30 -7.65 0.38 10.31
CA TYR A 30 -6.38 1.03 9.95
C TYR A 30 -5.84 1.88 11.10
N TYR A 31 -4.53 2.09 11.06
CA TYR A 31 -3.77 2.90 11.99
C TYR A 31 -2.76 3.74 11.22
N ASP A 32 -2.72 5.04 11.49
CA ASP A 32 -1.73 5.94 10.92
C ASP A 32 -0.45 5.93 11.76
N LEU A 33 0.57 5.21 11.28
CA LEU A 33 1.91 5.21 11.88
C LEU A 33 2.57 6.58 11.80
N VAL A 34 2.37 7.27 10.67
CA VAL A 34 2.92 8.60 10.42
C VAL A 34 1.87 9.41 9.68
N GLU A 35 1.44 10.52 10.27
CA GLU A 35 0.63 11.50 9.55
C GLU A 35 1.55 12.32 8.63
N GLY A 36 1.28 12.25 7.32
CA GLY A 36 2.03 13.01 6.31
C GLY A 36 1.84 14.52 6.46
N LYS A 37 2.75 15.31 5.88
CA LYS A 37 2.69 16.79 5.92
C LYS A 37 2.32 17.43 4.59
N GLY A 38 2.14 16.63 3.52
CA GLY A 38 1.82 17.16 2.20
C GLY A 38 0.32 17.16 1.90
N LEU A 39 0.01 17.19 0.60
CA LEU A 39 -1.36 17.22 0.09
C LEU A 39 -2.17 16.02 0.60
N THR A 40 -3.45 16.26 0.87
CA THR A 40 -4.41 15.22 1.27
C THR A 40 -4.95 14.53 0.01
N ALA A 41 -5.03 13.21 0.06
CA ALA A 41 -5.62 12.39 -0.98
C ALA A 41 -7.15 12.44 -0.91
N GLU A 42 -7.77 13.14 -1.86
CA GLU A 42 -9.23 13.26 -2.00
C GLU A 42 -9.76 12.30 -3.07
N LYS A 43 -11.03 11.91 -2.95
CA LYS A 43 -11.71 11.05 -3.93
C LYS A 43 -11.61 11.65 -5.34
N GLY A 44 -11.08 10.89 -6.29
CA GLY A 44 -10.83 11.33 -7.67
C GLY A 44 -9.41 11.86 -7.93
N SER A 45 -8.62 12.13 -6.89
CA SER A 45 -7.19 12.48 -7.05
C SER A 45 -6.39 11.29 -7.56
N LYS A 46 -5.42 11.55 -8.43
CA LYS A 46 -4.40 10.57 -8.81
C LYS A 46 -3.34 10.52 -7.72
N VAL A 47 -3.03 9.34 -7.22
CA VAL A 47 -2.08 9.15 -6.12
C VAL A 47 -1.06 8.10 -6.48
N GLN A 48 0.15 8.27 -5.96
CA GLN A 48 1.23 7.31 -6.08
C GLN A 48 1.55 6.76 -4.71
N VAL A 49 1.50 5.44 -4.56
CA VAL A 49 1.72 4.79 -3.27
C VAL A 49 2.72 3.66 -3.37
N HIS A 50 3.41 3.41 -2.27
CA HIS A 50 3.96 2.09 -2.00
C HIS A 50 3.03 1.32 -1.08
N PHE A 51 2.84 0.06 -1.39
CA PHE A 51 2.16 -0.88 -0.50
C PHE A 51 2.96 -2.17 -0.32
N ASP A 52 2.82 -2.74 0.87
CA ASP A 52 3.41 -4.00 1.29
C ASP A 52 2.33 -4.83 1.99
N CYS A 53 1.97 -5.97 1.42
CA CYS A 53 1.04 -6.94 1.99
C CYS A 53 1.84 -8.01 2.73
N ILE A 54 1.66 -8.05 4.04
CA ILE A 54 2.35 -8.95 4.95
C ILE A 54 1.33 -9.96 5.46
N TYR A 55 1.60 -11.23 5.21
CA TYR A 55 0.80 -12.34 5.71
C TYR A 55 1.65 -13.22 6.63
N ARG A 56 1.20 -13.42 7.87
CA ARG A 56 1.91 -14.20 8.90
C ARG A 56 3.39 -13.78 9.08
N GLY A 57 3.69 -12.49 8.91
CA GLY A 57 5.04 -11.94 9.03
C GLY A 57 5.93 -12.08 7.79
N ILE A 58 5.38 -12.55 6.66
CA ILE A 58 6.07 -12.65 5.37
C ILE A 58 5.46 -11.65 4.40
N THR A 59 6.30 -10.86 3.72
CA THR A 59 5.86 -9.93 2.67
C THR A 59 5.46 -10.71 1.42
N ALA A 60 4.17 -10.97 1.27
CA ALA A 60 3.63 -11.77 0.17
C ALA A 60 3.50 -10.97 -1.14
N VAL A 61 3.24 -9.66 -1.02
CA VAL A 61 3.04 -8.77 -2.17
C VAL A 61 3.58 -7.38 -1.84
N SER A 62 4.59 -6.91 -2.57
CA SER A 62 5.13 -5.56 -2.40
C SER A 62 5.26 -4.83 -3.72
N SER A 63 4.77 -3.59 -3.77
CA SER A 63 5.05 -2.65 -4.86
C SER A 63 6.54 -2.29 -5.00
N ARG A 64 7.34 -2.51 -3.95
CA ARG A 64 8.78 -2.22 -3.95
C ARG A 64 9.58 -3.35 -4.60
N GLU A 65 9.03 -4.55 -4.67
CA GLU A 65 9.70 -5.77 -5.13
C GLU A 65 9.26 -6.14 -6.55
N SER A 66 9.46 -5.24 -7.53
CA SER A 66 9.24 -5.57 -8.94
C SER A 66 10.40 -6.39 -9.49
N LYS A 67 10.12 -7.63 -9.94
CA LYS A 67 11.08 -8.52 -10.58
C LYS A 67 11.13 -8.26 -12.09
N ILE A 68 12.27 -7.81 -12.60
CA ILE A 68 12.50 -7.68 -14.05
C ILE A 68 12.69 -9.05 -14.71
N LEU A 69 12.30 -9.15 -15.99
CA LEU A 69 12.42 -10.36 -16.81
C LEU A 69 13.89 -10.82 -16.99
N ALA A 70 14.83 -9.87 -16.97
CA ALA A 70 16.28 -10.11 -17.03
C ALA A 70 16.90 -9.79 -15.66
N GLY A 71 16.72 -10.71 -14.71
CA GLY A 71 17.01 -10.61 -13.27
C GLY A 71 18.13 -9.67 -12.80
N ASN A 72 17.94 -9.19 -11.56
CA ASN A 72 18.87 -8.48 -10.66
C ASN A 72 18.65 -6.97 -10.45
N ARG A 73 17.61 -6.34 -11.01
CA ARG A 73 17.23 -4.96 -10.64
C ARG A 73 15.84 -4.92 -10.02
N ILE A 74 15.80 -4.70 -8.70
CA ILE A 74 14.58 -4.31 -8.00
C ILE A 74 14.42 -2.81 -8.25
N ILE A 75 13.41 -2.41 -9.01
CA ILE A 75 13.00 -1.01 -9.06
C ILE A 75 11.74 -0.86 -8.23
N ALA A 76 11.81 0.01 -7.22
CA ALA A 76 10.62 0.38 -6.46
C ALA A 76 9.72 1.19 -7.39
N GLN A 77 8.68 0.54 -7.95
CA GLN A 77 7.72 1.21 -8.80
C GLN A 77 6.54 1.63 -7.93
N PRO A 78 6.30 2.94 -7.73
CA PRO A 78 5.11 3.38 -7.05
C PRO A 78 3.89 2.96 -7.88
N TYR A 79 2.86 2.49 -7.19
CA TYR A 79 1.59 2.16 -7.82
C TYR A 79 0.77 3.44 -7.95
N GLU A 80 0.44 3.83 -9.18
CA GLU A 80 -0.39 5.01 -9.46
C GLU A 80 -1.84 4.60 -9.64
N PHE A 81 -2.74 5.28 -8.92
CA PHE A 81 -4.17 5.05 -9.05
C PHE A 81 -5.04 6.24 -8.70
N ARG A 82 -6.35 6.16 -9.01
CA ARG A 82 -7.33 7.17 -8.55
C ARG A 82 -8.07 6.73 -7.29
N VAL A 83 -8.06 7.60 -6.28
CA VAL A 83 -8.70 7.33 -4.99
C VAL A 83 -10.21 7.19 -5.15
N GLY A 84 -10.77 6.10 -4.62
CA GLY A 84 -12.19 5.78 -4.68
C GLY A 84 -12.70 5.16 -5.99
N GLU A 85 -11.84 4.90 -6.99
CA GLU A 85 -12.22 4.08 -8.15
C GLU A 85 -12.18 2.58 -7.83
N MET A 86 -12.97 1.78 -8.56
CA MET A 86 -13.01 0.34 -8.36
C MET A 86 -11.74 -0.34 -8.89
N PRO A 87 -11.19 -1.33 -8.17
CA PRO A 87 -10.02 -2.07 -8.60
C PRO A 87 -10.25 -2.75 -9.96
N GLY A 88 -9.43 -2.42 -10.95
CA GLY A 88 -9.42 -3.09 -12.26
C GLY A 88 -9.70 -2.20 -13.47
N ARG A 89 -10.21 -0.98 -13.32
CA ARG A 89 -10.32 -0.03 -14.45
C ARG A 89 -8.98 0.55 -14.90
N GLU A 90 -8.04 0.63 -13.97
CA GLU A 90 -6.71 1.21 -14.15
C GLU A 90 -5.79 0.42 -15.09
N ARG A 91 -6.04 -0.89 -15.26
CA ARG A 91 -5.30 -1.74 -16.20
C ARG A 91 -5.71 -1.53 -17.66
N LYS A 92 -6.41 -0.45 -18.01
CA LYS A 92 -6.46 -0.01 -19.41
C LYS A 92 -5.12 0.64 -19.75
N ARG A 93 -4.22 -0.21 -20.26
CA ARG A 93 -2.92 0.13 -20.85
C ARG A 93 -3.03 1.38 -21.72
N GLU A 94 -2.44 2.47 -21.27
CA GLU A 94 -1.72 3.33 -22.19
C GLU A 94 -0.31 2.74 -22.31
N PHE A 95 0.09 2.39 -23.52
CA PHE A 95 1.49 2.17 -23.85
C PHE A 95 2.21 3.46 -23.48
N VAL A 96 2.94 3.46 -22.37
CA VAL A 96 3.79 4.59 -22.02
C VAL A 96 5.00 4.51 -22.94
N ASP A 97 5.01 5.34 -23.98
CA ASP A 97 6.09 5.49 -24.98
C ASP A 97 7.33 6.19 -24.39
N ASN A 98 7.76 5.76 -23.19
CA ASN A 98 9.00 6.23 -22.59
C ASN A 98 10.10 5.21 -22.96
N PRO A 99 11.36 5.63 -23.22
CA PRO A 99 12.47 4.75 -23.62
C PRO A 99 12.83 3.64 -22.61
N ASN A 100 12.10 3.56 -21.49
CA ASN A 100 12.10 2.47 -20.50
C ASN A 100 11.12 1.32 -20.82
N GLY A 101 10.60 1.21 -22.05
CA GLY A 101 9.56 0.25 -22.48
C GLY A 101 9.83 -1.26 -22.31
N LEU A 102 10.87 -1.68 -21.59
CA LEU A 102 11.07 -3.06 -21.17
C LEU A 102 10.16 -3.49 -20.00
N PHE A 103 9.52 -2.54 -19.32
CA PHE A 103 8.60 -2.82 -18.21
C PHE A 103 7.18 -3.04 -18.73
N SER A 104 6.84 -4.30 -18.99
CA SER A 104 5.45 -4.66 -19.25
C SER A 104 4.62 -4.43 -17.97
N ALA A 105 3.57 -3.60 -18.06
CA ALA A 105 2.55 -3.38 -17.01
C ALA A 105 1.83 -4.67 -16.53
N GLN A 106 2.23 -5.83 -17.05
CA GLN A 106 1.80 -7.17 -16.65
C GLN A 106 2.49 -7.65 -15.35
N ALA A 107 3.66 -7.10 -14.99
CA ALA A 107 4.49 -7.59 -13.88
C ALA A 107 4.26 -6.86 -12.54
N ALA A 108 3.51 -5.75 -12.52
CA ALA A 108 3.22 -5.05 -11.28
C ALA A 108 2.23 -5.86 -10.41
N PRO A 109 2.52 -6.04 -9.12
CA PRO A 109 1.65 -6.76 -8.22
C PRO A 109 0.27 -6.09 -8.15
N LYS A 110 -0.78 -6.89 -8.12
CA LYS A 110 -2.15 -6.35 -8.06
C LYS A 110 -2.39 -5.76 -6.67
N PRO A 111 -2.77 -4.48 -6.54
CA PRO A 111 -3.12 -3.92 -5.24
C PRO A 111 -4.41 -4.57 -4.70
N PRO A 112 -4.55 -4.74 -3.37
CA PRO A 112 -5.80 -5.15 -2.76
C PRO A 112 -6.83 -4.02 -2.82
N LYS A 113 -8.13 -4.38 -2.81
CA LYS A 113 -9.24 -3.42 -2.91
C LYS A 113 -9.17 -2.34 -1.83
N ALA A 114 -8.72 -2.70 -0.63
CA ALA A 114 -8.60 -1.83 0.53
C ALA A 114 -7.76 -0.57 0.25
N VAL A 115 -6.71 -0.66 -0.59
CA VAL A 115 -5.84 0.48 -0.94
C VAL A 115 -6.65 1.63 -1.56
N TYR A 116 -7.65 1.32 -2.39
CA TYR A 116 -8.42 2.32 -3.11
C TYR A 116 -9.28 3.20 -2.21
N THR A 117 -9.79 2.64 -1.11
CA THR A 117 -10.60 3.36 -0.12
C THR A 117 -9.74 3.94 1.01
N LEU A 118 -8.70 3.24 1.44
CA LEU A 118 -7.93 3.62 2.63
C LEU A 118 -6.92 4.73 2.39
N VAL A 119 -6.61 5.03 1.14
CA VAL A 119 -5.78 6.21 0.82
C VAL A 119 -6.59 7.50 0.91
N GLU A 120 -7.93 7.43 0.89
CA GLU A 120 -8.78 8.60 1.13
C GLU A 120 -8.46 9.23 2.50
N GLY A 121 -8.18 10.54 2.50
CA GLY A 121 -7.82 11.30 3.69
C GLY A 121 -6.35 11.16 4.15
N MET A 122 -5.54 10.30 3.52
CA MET A 122 -4.10 10.25 3.81
C MET A 122 -3.39 11.49 3.26
N LYS A 123 -2.37 11.96 3.98
CA LYS A 123 -1.50 13.05 3.52
C LYS A 123 -0.21 12.50 2.92
N VAL A 124 0.34 13.18 1.91
CA VAL A 124 1.63 12.82 1.30
C VAL A 124 2.73 12.74 2.36
N GLY A 125 3.52 11.66 2.28
CA GLY A 125 4.53 11.25 3.26
C GLY A 125 3.97 10.44 4.43
N GLY A 126 2.65 10.21 4.47
CA GLY A 126 1.99 9.45 5.51
C GLY A 126 2.16 7.94 5.33
N LYS A 127 2.22 7.23 6.46
CA LYS A 127 2.32 5.77 6.53
C LYS A 127 1.15 5.23 7.34
N ARG A 128 0.43 4.27 6.76
CA ARG A 128 -0.76 3.66 7.34
C ARG A 128 -0.64 2.15 7.32
N THR A 129 -0.87 1.52 8.45
CA THR A 129 -0.96 0.06 8.58
C THR A 129 -2.43 -0.33 8.72
N VAL A 130 -2.81 -1.39 8.03
CA VAL A 130 -4.21 -1.77 7.86
C VAL A 130 -4.32 -3.26 8.07
N ILE A 131 -5.31 -3.70 8.85
CA ILE A 131 -5.70 -5.12 8.90
C ILE A 131 -6.79 -5.33 7.86
N VAL A 132 -6.42 -5.97 6.75
CA VAL A 132 -7.29 -6.18 5.59
C VAL A 132 -8.03 -7.49 5.74
N THR A 133 -9.36 -7.41 5.77
CA THR A 133 -10.25 -8.57 5.69
C THR A 133 -10.21 -9.18 4.30
N PRO A 134 -10.54 -10.48 4.14
CA PRO A 134 -10.53 -11.12 2.83
C PRO A 134 -11.42 -10.41 1.80
N GLU A 135 -12.56 -9.85 2.22
CA GLU A 135 -13.49 -9.13 1.35
C GLU A 135 -12.94 -7.81 0.79
N ALA A 136 -12.14 -7.10 1.60
CA ALA A 136 -11.43 -5.89 1.18
C ALA A 136 -10.05 -6.18 0.57
N GLY A 137 -9.57 -7.42 0.65
CA GLY A 137 -8.27 -7.86 0.15
C GLY A 137 -8.36 -8.54 -1.22
N TYR A 138 -7.91 -9.80 -1.25
CA TYR A 138 -7.87 -10.64 -2.46
C TYR A 138 -9.02 -11.65 -2.54
N GLY A 139 -9.90 -11.70 -1.54
CA GLY A 139 -11.09 -12.56 -1.50
C GLY A 139 -10.78 -14.04 -1.70
N SER A 140 -11.68 -14.73 -2.41
CA SER A 140 -11.56 -16.16 -2.71
C SER A 140 -10.49 -16.49 -3.75
N LYS A 141 -9.81 -15.49 -4.34
CA LYS A 141 -8.73 -15.72 -5.32
C LYS A 141 -7.37 -15.88 -4.66
N GLY A 142 -7.15 -15.26 -3.50
CA GLY A 142 -5.81 -15.16 -2.91
C GLY A 142 -4.82 -14.40 -3.80
N MET A 143 -3.57 -14.30 -3.36
CA MET A 143 -2.47 -13.70 -4.11
C MET A 143 -1.12 -14.14 -3.54
N ASN A 144 -0.24 -14.70 -4.37
CA ASN A 144 1.06 -15.23 -3.94
C ASN A 144 0.92 -16.12 -2.69
N GLU A 145 1.53 -15.73 -1.58
CA GLU A 145 1.52 -16.45 -0.30
C GLU A 145 0.27 -16.18 0.56
N ILE A 146 -0.64 -15.30 0.12
CA ILE A 146 -1.92 -15.01 0.78
C ILE A 146 -2.97 -16.00 0.26
N PRO A 147 -3.41 -16.97 1.08
CA PRO A 147 -4.39 -17.93 0.64
C PRO A 147 -5.79 -17.30 0.47
N PRO A 148 -6.68 -17.97 -0.27
CA PRO A 148 -8.08 -17.56 -0.38
C PRO A 148 -8.74 -17.36 0.98
N GLY A 149 -9.45 -16.26 1.17
CA GLY A 149 -10.20 -16.01 2.40
C GLY A 149 -9.34 -15.61 3.62
N ALA A 150 -8.04 -15.37 3.45
CA ALA A 150 -7.18 -14.94 4.55
C ALA A 150 -7.23 -13.43 4.80
N GLU A 151 -7.14 -13.07 6.08
CA GLU A 151 -6.79 -11.73 6.54
C GLU A 151 -5.27 -11.52 6.48
N PHE A 152 -4.84 -10.28 6.24
CA PHE A 152 -3.42 -9.92 6.20
C PHE A 152 -3.21 -8.45 6.59
N GLU A 153 -1.97 -8.11 6.90
CA GLU A 153 -1.56 -6.75 7.23
C GLU A 153 -1.12 -6.04 5.93
N LEU A 154 -1.61 -4.83 5.71
CA LEU A 154 -1.27 -4.00 4.57
C LEU A 154 -0.66 -2.70 5.08
N ASN A 155 0.60 -2.48 4.71
CA ASN A 155 1.26 -1.20 4.93
C ASN A 155 1.16 -0.37 3.67
N ILE A 156 0.76 0.89 3.83
CA ILE A 156 0.58 1.86 2.75
C ILE A 156 1.45 3.06 3.07
N GLU A 157 2.21 3.53 2.09
CA GLU A 157 2.96 4.77 2.12
C GLU A 157 2.52 5.64 0.94
N LEU A 158 1.98 6.83 1.23
CA LEU A 158 1.57 7.78 0.22
C LEU A 158 2.75 8.64 -0.20
N LEU A 159 3.19 8.52 -1.46
CA LEU A 159 4.36 9.23 -1.97
C LEU A 159 3.99 10.54 -2.65
N GLN A 160 2.90 10.57 -3.40
CA GLN A 160 2.48 11.75 -4.15
C GLN A 160 0.96 11.77 -4.33
N VAL A 161 0.41 12.98 -4.35
CA VAL A 161 -0.99 13.25 -4.70
C VAL A 161 -0.99 14.30 -5.80
N ILE A 162 -1.75 14.04 -6.85
CA ILE A 162 -2.06 14.96 -7.94
C ILE A 162 -3.57 15.19 -7.85
N GLN A 163 -3.95 16.36 -7.35
CA GLN A 163 -5.34 16.78 -7.27
C GLN A 163 -5.94 16.86 -8.68
N PRO A 164 -7.21 16.49 -8.86
CA PRO A 164 -7.90 16.71 -10.13
C PRO A 164 -7.97 18.23 -10.37
N ALA A 165 -7.62 18.65 -11.58
CA ALA A 165 -7.74 20.04 -12.02
C ALA A 165 -9.21 20.45 -12.19
#